data_AF-A0A7K1LQ18-F1
#
_entry.id   AF-A0A7K1LQ18-F1
#
_cell.length_a   1.000
_cell.length_b   1.000
_cell.length_c   1.000
_cell.angle_alpha   90.00
_cell.angle_beta   90.00
_cell.angle_gamma   90.00
#
_symmetry.space_group_name_H-M   'P 1'
#
loop_
_entity.id
_entity.type
_entity.pdbx_description
1 polymer ?
#
loop_
_entity_poly.entity_id
_entity_poly.type
_entity_poly.pdbx_seq_one_letter_code
_entity_poly.pdbx_strand_id
1 'polypeptide(L)' 'MKLVNISKPEDTYIVKVLHTYKLFGLSLSSYVKAYACSNDENWYEVKNGKKVSRNKSVKLNKWLKDHQKFIEKAEP' A
#
# COMPACT_ATOMS: atom_id res chain seq x y z
N MET A 1 -0.42 -3.83 -9.69
CA MET A 1 -0.66 -3.09 -8.44
C MET A 1 -1.16 -1.70 -8.80
N LYS A 2 -2.43 -1.44 -8.49
CA LYS A 2 -3.07 -0.14 -8.59
C LYS A 2 -3.35 0.37 -7.18
N LEU A 3 -2.96 1.61 -6.88
CA LEU A 3 -3.27 2.24 -5.61
C LEU A 3 -4.79 2.40 -5.48
N VAL A 4 -5.36 1.96 -4.37
CA VAL A 4 -6.79 2.11 -4.06
C VAL A 4 -6.98 3.25 -3.08
N ASN A 5 -6.20 3.24 -1.99
CA ASN A 5 -6.33 4.23 -0.93
C ASN A 5 -5.03 4.26 -0.10
N ILE A 6 -4.73 5.42 0.48
CA ILE A 6 -3.74 5.58 1.54
C ILE A 6 -4.42 6.27 2.71
N SER A 7 -4.15 5.79 3.93
CA SER A 7 -4.68 6.35 5.17
C SER A 7 -3.60 6.29 6.26
N LYS A 8 -3.69 7.16 7.27
CA LYS A 8 -2.84 7.12 8.46
C LYS A 8 -3.71 7.02 9.71
N PRO A 9 -4.26 5.83 10.04
CA PRO A 9 -4.82 5.65 11.38
C PRO A 9 -3.71 5.79 12.42
N GLU A 10 -3.89 6.74 13.35
CA GLU A 10 -2.92 7.04 14.40
C GLU A 10 -1.52 7.33 13.83
N ASP A 11 -0.55 6.44 14.06
CA ASP A 11 0.85 6.57 13.63
C ASP A 11 1.30 5.49 12.65
N THR A 12 0.36 4.78 12.02
CA THR A 12 0.68 3.77 11.00
C THR A 12 0.13 4.16 9.64
N TYR A 13 0.99 4.25 8.64
CA TYR A 13 0.55 4.41 7.26
C TYR A 13 0.00 3.08 6.73
N ILE A 14 -1.22 3.10 6.21
CA ILE A 14 -1.86 1.97 5.56
C ILE A 14 -2.07 2.29 4.08
N VAL A 15 -1.54 1.44 3.20
CA VAL A 15 -1.73 1.53 1.76
C VAL A 15 -2.53 0.33 1.28
N LYS A 16 -3.73 0.57 0.76
CA LYS A 16 -4.59 -0.43 0.11
C LYS A 16 -4.30 -0.46 -1.39
N VAL A 17 -4.06 -1.65 -1.92
CA VAL A 17 -3.63 -1.87 -3.30
C VAL A 17 -4.43 -2.99 -3.94
N LEU A 18 -4.89 -2.77 -5.16
CA LEU A 18 -5.46 -3.81 -6.01
C LEU A 18 -4.32 -4.54 -6.76
N HIS A 19 -4.20 -5.83 -6.48
CA HIS A 19 -3.40 -6.76 -7.26
C HIS A 19 -4.28 -7.40 -8.32
N THR A 20 -3.81 -7.39 -9.57
CA THR A 20 -4.48 -8.07 -10.68
C THR A 20 -3.57 -9.19 -11.13
N TYR A 21 -4.10 -10.40 -11.13
CA TYR A 21 -3.46 -11.55 -11.73
C TYR A 21 -3.87 -11.61 -13.20
N LYS A 22 -2.86 -11.56 -14.08
CA LYS A 22 -3.04 -11.66 -15.53
C LYS A 22 -2.37 -12.90 -16.06
N LEU A 23 -3.01 -13.57 -17.00
CA LEU A 23 -2.44 -14.68 -17.78
C LEU A 23 -2.76 -14.43 -19.25
N PHE A 24 -1.75 -14.48 -20.11
CA PHE A 24 -1.88 -14.19 -21.56
C PHE A 24 -2.62 -12.87 -21.87
N GLY A 25 -2.35 -11.81 -21.10
CA GLY A 25 -2.97 -10.48 -21.29
C GLY A 25 -4.39 -10.34 -20.72
N LEU A 26 -5.08 -11.45 -20.41
CA LEU A 26 -6.40 -11.46 -19.81
C LEU A 26 -6.30 -11.32 -18.29
N SER A 27 -7.18 -10.49 -17.69
CA SER A 27 -7.27 -10.35 -16.24
C SER A 27 -8.16 -11.45 -15.69
N LEU A 28 -7.58 -12.42 -14.99
CA LEU A 28 -8.30 -13.57 -14.42
C LEU A 28 -8.93 -13.24 -13.08
N SER A 29 -8.20 -12.53 -12.23
CA SER A 29 -8.68 -12.16 -10.90
C SER A 29 -8.02 -10.89 -10.41
N SER A 30 -8.69 -10.21 -9.49
CA SER A 30 -8.08 -9.14 -8.72
C SER A 30 -8.41 -9.31 -7.26
N TYR A 31 -7.46 -8.99 -6.39
CA TYR A 31 -7.62 -9.03 -4.95
C TYR A 31 -6.99 -7.79 -4.33
N VAL A 32 -7.59 -7.31 -3.23
CA VAL A 32 -7.07 -6.17 -2.49
C VAL A 32 -6.11 -6.67 -1.42
N LYS A 33 -4.95 -6.02 -1.30
CA LYS A 33 -4.02 -6.17 -0.17
C LYS A 33 -3.82 -4.85 0.54
N ALA A 34 -3.64 -4.91 1.84
CA ALA A 34 -3.25 -3.78 2.66
C ALA A 34 -1.81 -3.95 3.14
N TYR A 35 -1.05 -2.86 3.09
CA TYR A 35 0.32 -2.78 3.57
C TYR A 35 0.41 -1.73 4.66
N ALA A 36 1.11 -2.02 5.75
CA ALA A 36 1.32 -1.13 6.87
C ALA A 36 2.80 -0.73 6.98
N CYS A 37 3.05 0.52 7.35
CA CYS A 37 4.38 1.05 7.67
C CYS A 37 4.26 1.97 8.90
N SER A 38 4.90 1.57 9.98
CA SER A 38 5.03 2.35 11.22
C SER A 38 6.44 2.92 11.27
N ASN A 39 6.59 4.23 10.99
CA ASN A 39 7.78 5.10 11.04
C ASN A 39 9.14 4.63 10.45
N ASP A 40 9.50 3.35 10.47
CA ASP A 40 10.82 2.79 10.15
C ASP A 40 11.00 2.32 8.69
N GLU A 41 10.28 2.92 7.74
CA GLU A 41 10.32 2.63 6.29
C GLU A 41 10.07 1.15 5.87
N ASN A 42 9.84 0.26 6.83
CA ASN A 42 9.63 -1.15 6.63
C ASN A 42 8.15 -1.41 6.42
N TRP A 43 7.81 -1.93 5.25
CA TRP A 43 6.44 -2.29 4.90
C TRP A 43 6.16 -3.74 5.27
N TYR A 44 4.98 -3.98 5.81
CA TYR A 44 4.47 -5.30 6.17
C TYR A 44 3.08 -5.51 5.55
N GLU A 45 2.78 -6.74 5.12
CA GLU A 45 1.43 -7.09 4.69
C GLU A 45 0.52 -7.30 5.91
N VAL A 46 -0.57 -6.55 6.01
CA VAL A 46 -1.47 -6.56 7.18
C VAL A 46 -2.04 -7.96 7.46
N LYS A 47 -2.32 -8.73 6.41
CA LYS A 47 -2.97 -10.06 6.53
C LYS A 47 -2.11 -11.09 7.26
N ASN A 48 -0.79 -11.05 7.08
CA ASN A 48 0.10 -12.13 7.53
C ASN A 48 1.41 -11.63 8.18
N GLY A 49 1.54 -10.32 8.38
CA GLY A 49 2.75 -9.69 8.96
C GLY A 49 4.00 -9.82 8.09
N LYS A 50 3.90 -10.34 6.86
CA LYS A 50 5.08 -10.63 6.05
C LYS A 50 5.74 -9.34 5.59
N LYS A 51 7.05 -9.23 5.81
CA LYS A 51 7.86 -8.13 5.29
C LYS A 51 7.76 -8.06 3.77
N VAL A 52 7.52 -6.85 3.28
CA VAL A 52 7.41 -6.56 1.86
C VAL A 52 8.80 -6.54 1.20
N SER A 53 8.88 -7.04 -0.03
CA SER A 53 10.12 -7.01 -0.80
C SER A 53 10.56 -5.58 -1.14
N ARG A 54 11.88 -5.35 -1.26
CA ARG A 54 12.47 -4.03 -1.52
C ARG A 54 11.81 -3.29 -2.70
N ASN A 55 11.62 -3.95 -3.84
CA ASN A 55 10.99 -3.34 -5.01
C ASN A 55 9.56 -2.85 -4.74
N LYS A 56 8.80 -3.60 -3.93
CA LYS A 56 7.43 -3.20 -3.57
C LYS A 56 7.46 -2.08 -2.53
N SER A 57 8.38 -2.11 -1.56
CA SER A 57 8.57 -1.02 -0.59
C SER A 57 8.92 0.31 -1.27
N VAL A 58 9.78 0.31 -2.29
CA VAL A 58 10.11 1.52 -3.07
C VAL A 58 8.85 2.11 -3.72
N LYS A 59 7.98 1.26 -4.29
CA LYS A 59 6.73 1.71 -4.89
C LYS A 59 5.73 2.24 -3.87
N LEU A 60 5.62 1.60 -2.70
CA LEU A 60 4.77 2.05 -1.60
C LEU A 60 5.26 3.40 -1.04
N ASN A 61 6.57 3.55 -0.84
CA ASN A 61 7.19 4.82 -0.42
C ASN A 61 6.96 5.94 -1.43
N LYS A 62 7.06 5.64 -2.73
CA LYS A 62 6.74 6.62 -3.78
C LYS A 62 5.29 7.08 -3.67
N TRP A 63 4.35 6.16 -3.57
CA TRP A 63 2.94 6.51 -3.41
C TRP A 63 2.65 7.32 -2.16
N LEU A 64 3.28 6.96 -1.04
CA LEU A 64 3.16 7.70 0.20
C LEU A 64 3.64 9.15 0.01
N LYS A 65 4.84 9.35 -0.54
CA LYS A 65 5.38 10.69 -0.84
C LYS A 65 4.49 11.49 -1.80
N ASP A 66 4.01 10.85 -2.85
CA ASP A 66 3.18 11.50 -3.88
C ASP A 66 1.82 11.97 -3.32
N HIS A 67 1.28 11.28 -2.30
CA HIS A 67 -0.06 11.53 -1.77
C HIS A 67 -0.09 12.04 -0.32
N GLN A 68 1.07 12.23 0.32
CA GLN A 68 1.19 12.63 1.74
C GLN A 68 0.35 13.86 2.08
N LYS A 69 0.39 14.87 1.20
CA LYS A 69 -0.36 16.14 1.34
C LYS A 69 -1.88 15.98 1.42
N PHE A 70 -2.41 14.83 0.98
CA PHE A 70 -3.85 14.52 1.00
C PHE A 70 -4.25 13.65 2.20
N ILE A 71 -3.28 13.04 2.89
CA ILE A 71 -3.51 12.17 4.05
C ILE A 71 -3.60 13.02 5.32
N GLU A 72 -2.77 14.06 5.43
CA GLU A 72 -2.69 14.96 6.60
C GLU A 72 -3.88 15.94 6.72
N LYS A 73 -4.75 16.04 5.71
CA LYS A 73 -5.93 16.93 5.72
C LYS A 73 -7.22 16.23 6.17
N ALA A 74 -7.14 14.97 6.56
CA ALA A 74 -8.27 14.16 6.97
C ALA A 74 -8.26 13.92 8.48
N GLU A 75 -8.14 14.99 9.28
CA GLU A 75 -8.60 15.02 10.66
C GLU A 75 -9.60 16.18 10.81
N PRO A 76 -10.78 15.94 11.43
CA PRO A 76 -11.73 16.99 11.82
C PRO A 76 -11.25 17.83 13.01
#